data_AF-A0A9E4ET83-F1
#
_entry.id   AF-A0A9E4ET83-F1
#
_cell.length_a   1.000
_cell.length_b   1.000
_cell.length_c   1.000
_cell.angle_alpha   90.00
_cell.angle_beta   90.00
_cell.angle_gamma   90.00
#
_symmetry.space_group_name_H-M   'P 1'
#
loop_
_entity.id
_entity.type
_entity.pdbx_description
1 polymer ?
#
loop_
_entity_poly.entity_id
_entity_poly.type
_entity_poly.pdbx_seq_one_letter_code
_entity_poly.pdbx_strand_id
1 'polypeptide(L)'
;MGAGGAFLDYDQDGWLDIYLVDGFDLSHLRGQYSPINLSYRDETHYWVEKDYRPGLSFKGLVDESAYQVAPATTDSPRGNRLYRNEGDGTFREVEGAAGAGDTGYGMGVAVGDIDADGDPDLYVTNYGPNVLYRNDGGAFVDVTEKAGVGDPRWSTSALFFDCDNDGDLDLYDAPTTAFAAALSPPSAGAKSC
;
A
#
# COMPACT_ATOMS: atom_id res chain seq x y z
N MET A 1 6.41 7.10 -10.89
CA MET A 1 7.39 6.02 -10.65
C MET A 1 7.10 5.48 -9.26
N GLY A 2 7.14 4.16 -9.07
CA GLY A 2 6.57 3.50 -7.89
C GLY A 2 5.05 3.56 -7.93
N ALA A 3 4.37 2.43 -7.91
CA ALA A 3 2.93 2.32 -7.68
C ALA A 3 2.72 0.87 -7.28
N GLY A 4 2.10 0.66 -6.13
CA GLY A 4 1.84 -0.64 -5.58
C GLY A 4 0.39 -0.75 -5.17
N GLY A 5 -0.08 -1.97 -4.99
CA GLY A 5 -1.35 -2.21 -4.35
C GLY A 5 -1.41 -3.61 -3.79
N ALA A 6 -2.28 -3.80 -2.81
CA ALA A 6 -2.56 -5.08 -2.21
C ALA A 6 -4.07 -5.27 -2.07
N PHE A 7 -4.47 -6.55 -2.12
CA PHE A 7 -5.78 -6.98 -1.68
C PHE A 7 -5.63 -7.61 -0.29
N LEU A 8 -6.46 -7.18 0.65
CA LEU A 8 -6.50 -7.68 2.02
C LEU A 8 -7.90 -7.46 2.58
N ASP A 9 -8.33 -8.29 3.52
CA ASP A 9 -9.54 -8.03 4.32
C ASP A 9 -9.11 -7.26 5.57
N TYR A 10 -9.09 -5.92 5.51
CA TYR A 10 -8.44 -5.12 6.58
C TYR A 10 -9.31 -5.04 7.84
N ASP A 11 -10.64 -5.22 7.71
CA ASP A 11 -11.58 -5.12 8.83
C ASP A 11 -12.33 -6.42 9.16
N GLN A 12 -11.86 -7.54 8.63
CA GLN A 12 -12.36 -8.91 8.85
C GLN A 12 -13.86 -9.08 8.54
N ASP A 13 -14.38 -8.33 7.56
CA ASP A 13 -15.77 -8.46 7.15
C ASP A 13 -16.01 -9.59 6.11
N GLY A 14 -14.93 -10.25 5.69
CA GLY A 14 -14.93 -11.37 4.77
C GLY A 14 -14.81 -10.95 3.29
N TRP A 15 -14.73 -9.66 3.01
CA TRP A 15 -14.50 -9.13 1.66
C TRP A 15 -13.08 -8.60 1.51
N LEU A 16 -12.49 -8.83 0.33
CA LEU A 16 -11.18 -8.24 0.04
C LEU A 16 -11.34 -6.77 -0.32
N ASP A 17 -10.60 -5.94 0.41
CA ASP A 17 -10.40 -4.51 0.23
C ASP A 17 -9.17 -4.22 -0.64
N ILE A 18 -8.98 -2.95 -0.97
CA ILE A 18 -7.87 -2.51 -1.83
C ILE A 18 -7.06 -1.44 -1.09
N TYR A 19 -5.78 -1.72 -0.86
CA TYR A 19 -4.82 -0.70 -0.44
C TYR A 19 -3.95 -0.29 -1.63
N LEU A 20 -3.86 1.01 -1.90
CA LEU A 20 -3.07 1.59 -2.98
C LEU A 20 -1.93 2.43 -2.40
N VAL A 21 -0.73 2.15 -2.87
CA VAL A 21 0.47 2.93 -2.57
C VAL A 21 0.57 4.06 -3.60
N ASP A 22 0.50 5.30 -3.13
CA ASP A 22 0.71 6.47 -3.98
C ASP A 22 2.19 6.57 -4.32
N GLY A 23 2.48 6.64 -5.62
CA GLY A 23 3.82 6.67 -6.14
C GLY A 23 4.57 7.98 -5.90
N PHE A 24 5.44 8.32 -6.85
CA PHE A 24 5.83 9.71 -7.08
C PHE A 24 5.70 10.14 -8.55
N ASP A 25 5.24 11.36 -8.78
CA ASP A 25 5.31 12.05 -10.06
C ASP A 25 6.55 12.96 -10.09
N LEU A 26 7.23 13.04 -11.24
CA LEU A 26 8.30 13.99 -11.50
C LEU A 26 7.84 15.47 -11.44
N SER A 27 6.56 15.77 -11.63
CA SER A 27 6.00 17.12 -11.47
C SER A 27 6.13 17.64 -10.03
N HIS A 28 6.22 16.73 -9.05
CA HIS A 28 6.47 17.05 -7.65
C HIS A 28 7.82 17.75 -7.45
N LEU A 29 8.84 17.40 -8.25
CA LEU A 29 10.14 18.09 -8.26
C LEU A 29 10.06 19.54 -8.77
N ARG A 30 8.90 19.94 -9.31
CA ARG A 30 8.60 21.30 -9.79
C ARG A 30 7.52 22.00 -8.96
N GLY A 31 7.12 21.44 -7.82
CA GLY A 31 6.06 21.99 -6.96
C GLY A 31 4.64 21.86 -7.52
N GLN A 32 4.41 20.88 -8.40
CA GLN A 32 3.09 20.51 -8.92
C GLN A 32 2.74 19.09 -8.46
N TYR A 33 1.47 18.81 -8.17
CA TYR A 33 1.04 17.49 -7.72
C TYR A 33 0.07 16.88 -8.73
N SER A 34 0.44 15.76 -9.37
CA SER A 34 -0.53 14.94 -10.11
C SER A 34 -1.00 13.78 -9.24
N PRO A 35 -2.31 13.44 -9.27
CA PRO A 35 -2.78 12.17 -8.74
C PRO A 35 -2.21 11.04 -9.60
N ILE A 36 -1.31 10.27 -9.03
CA ILE A 36 -0.60 9.17 -9.69
C ILE A 36 -1.36 7.84 -9.59
N ASN A 37 -2.32 7.76 -8.67
CA ASN A 37 -3.42 6.82 -8.72
C ASN A 37 -4.71 7.59 -9.07
N LEU A 38 -5.02 7.68 -10.37
CA LEU A 38 -6.30 8.18 -10.87
C LEU A 38 -7.40 7.17 -10.54
N SER A 39 -8.01 7.33 -9.38
CA SER A 39 -9.34 6.80 -9.11
C SER A 39 -10.37 7.80 -9.66
N TYR A 40 -11.14 7.42 -10.68
CA TYR A 40 -12.25 8.23 -11.16
C TYR A 40 -13.32 8.33 -10.06
N ARG A 41 -13.72 9.57 -9.74
CA ARG A 41 -14.75 9.88 -8.72
C ARG A 41 -15.97 10.46 -9.42
N ASP A 42 -17.12 9.83 -9.30
CA ASP A 42 -18.41 10.53 -9.42
C ASP A 42 -18.95 10.89 -8.03
N GLU A 43 -20.02 11.70 -7.98
CA GLU A 43 -20.57 12.23 -6.73
C GLU A 43 -21.11 11.15 -5.77
N THR A 44 -21.11 9.87 -6.17
CA THR A 44 -21.76 8.81 -5.40
C THR A 44 -20.92 7.57 -5.12
N HIS A 45 -20.07 7.03 -6.01
CA HIS A 45 -19.30 5.79 -5.74
C HIS A 45 -18.05 5.61 -6.64
N TYR A 46 -17.10 4.76 -6.22
CA TYR A 46 -16.06 4.18 -7.09
C TYR A 46 -16.58 2.86 -7.70
N TRP A 47 -17.01 2.85 -8.96
CA TRP A 47 -17.55 1.63 -9.61
C TRP A 47 -16.51 0.92 -10.49
N VAL A 48 -16.50 -0.41 -10.43
CA VAL A 48 -16.38 -1.25 -11.64
C VAL A 48 -17.82 -1.50 -12.11
N GLU A 49 -18.18 -1.00 -13.29
CA GLU A 49 -19.53 -1.09 -13.84
C GLU A 49 -20.01 -2.57 -13.89
N LYS A 50 -21.31 -2.80 -13.65
CA LYS A 50 -21.93 -4.14 -13.51
C LYS A 50 -21.82 -5.06 -14.76
N ASP A 51 -21.19 -4.61 -15.84
CA ASP A 51 -20.90 -5.38 -17.05
C ASP A 51 -19.47 -5.15 -17.59
N TYR A 52 -18.53 -4.72 -16.75
CA TYR A 52 -17.15 -4.39 -17.14
C TYR A 52 -16.39 -5.60 -17.71
N ARG A 53 -15.99 -5.52 -18.98
CA ARG A 53 -15.05 -6.44 -19.62
C ARG A 53 -13.67 -5.81 -19.66
N PRO A 54 -12.61 -6.48 -19.16
CA PRO A 54 -11.29 -5.87 -19.10
C PRO A 54 -10.73 -5.68 -20.51
N GLY A 55 -10.57 -4.42 -20.91
CA GLY A 55 -9.68 -4.04 -22.01
C GLY A 55 -8.26 -3.95 -21.48
N LEU A 56 -7.61 -5.09 -21.20
CA LEU A 56 -6.16 -5.12 -21.05
C LEU A 56 -5.56 -4.64 -22.38
N SER A 57 -5.09 -3.40 -22.44
CA SER A 57 -4.47 -2.87 -23.66
C SER A 57 -2.96 -2.75 -23.48
N PHE A 58 -2.27 -3.64 -24.18
CA PHE A 58 -0.90 -3.44 -24.62
C PHE A 58 -0.93 -2.39 -25.75
N LYS A 59 -0.26 -1.27 -25.52
CA LYS A 59 0.01 -0.11 -26.39
C LYS A 59 -0.65 -0.10 -27.80
N GLY A 60 -1.58 0.85 -28.01
CA GLY A 60 -2.16 1.20 -29.32
C GLY A 60 -3.70 1.20 -29.41
N LEU A 61 -4.42 1.04 -28.30
CA LEU A 61 -5.85 0.70 -28.26
C LEU A 61 -6.70 1.54 -27.28
N VAL A 62 -6.22 2.70 -26.83
CA VAL A 62 -6.96 3.59 -25.92
C VAL A 62 -7.36 4.89 -26.61
N ASP A 63 -8.65 5.23 -26.52
CA ASP A 63 -9.19 6.55 -26.86
C ASP A 63 -8.93 7.50 -25.70
N GLU A 64 -8.02 8.47 -25.93
CA GLU A 64 -7.63 9.47 -24.93
C GLU A 64 -8.78 10.40 -24.53
N SER A 65 -9.87 10.47 -25.30
CA SER A 65 -11.07 11.23 -24.93
C SER A 65 -11.90 10.59 -23.82
N ALA A 66 -11.65 9.29 -23.53
CA ALA A 66 -12.29 8.57 -22.43
C ALA A 66 -11.63 8.84 -21.07
N TYR A 67 -10.47 9.50 -21.05
CA TYR A 67 -9.75 9.84 -19.82
C TYR A 67 -9.73 11.34 -19.60
N GLN A 68 -10.45 11.82 -18.58
CA GLN A 68 -10.20 13.14 -18.02
C GLN A 68 -8.91 13.05 -17.20
N VAL A 69 -7.82 13.64 -17.70
CA VAL A 69 -6.64 13.89 -16.87
C VAL A 69 -7.03 14.96 -15.87
N ALA A 70 -7.16 14.59 -14.59
CA ALA A 70 -7.36 15.57 -13.54
C ALA A 70 -6.21 16.58 -13.59
N PRO A 71 -6.48 17.90 -13.56
CA PRO A 71 -5.42 18.89 -13.58
C PRO A 71 -4.50 18.69 -12.39
N ALA A 72 -3.20 18.92 -12.58
CA ALA A 72 -2.26 18.96 -11.47
C ALA A 72 -2.76 19.97 -10.44
N THR A 73 -2.94 19.52 -9.20
CA THR A 73 -3.46 20.36 -8.11
C THR A 73 -2.30 20.96 -7.31
N THR A 74 -2.59 22.01 -6.56
CA THR A 74 -1.70 22.52 -5.50
C THR A 74 -2.04 21.93 -4.13
N ASP A 75 -2.99 21.00 -4.07
CA ASP A 75 -3.42 20.38 -2.83
C ASP A 75 -2.35 19.41 -2.33
N SER A 76 -2.30 19.23 -1.01
CA SER A 76 -1.39 18.30 -0.35
C SER A 76 -1.47 16.91 -1.00
N PRO A 77 -0.34 16.19 -1.16
CA PRO A 77 -0.37 14.81 -1.65
C PRO A 77 -1.37 14.02 -0.81
N ARG A 78 -2.24 13.27 -1.49
CA ARG A 78 -3.34 12.54 -0.84
C ARG A 78 -2.85 11.30 -0.07
N GLY A 79 -1.59 10.94 -0.24
CA GLY A 79 -0.97 9.77 0.37
C GLY A 79 -1.57 8.47 -0.14
N ASN A 80 -1.15 7.37 0.48
CA ASN A 80 -1.71 6.04 0.25
C ASN A 80 -3.20 6.03 0.57
N ARG A 81 -3.95 5.14 -0.11
CA ARG A 81 -5.41 5.07 0.02
C ARG A 81 -5.87 3.65 0.27
N LEU A 82 -6.92 3.53 1.07
CA LEU A 82 -7.60 2.28 1.34
C LEU A 82 -9.04 2.40 0.84
N TYR A 83 -9.52 1.37 0.16
CA TYR A 83 -10.88 1.26 -0.32
C TYR A 83 -11.52 0.00 0.26
N ARG A 84 -12.53 0.20 1.09
CA ARG A 84 -13.35 -0.87 1.66
C ARG A 84 -14.31 -1.41 0.61
N ASN A 85 -14.40 -2.72 0.50
CA ASN A 85 -15.42 -3.41 -0.29
C ASN A 85 -16.73 -3.50 0.49
N GLU A 86 -17.82 -3.03 -0.09
CA GLU A 86 -19.13 -3.04 0.60
C GLU A 86 -19.90 -4.38 0.38
N GLY A 87 -19.29 -5.36 -0.29
CA GLY A 87 -19.86 -6.69 -0.54
C GLY A 87 -20.89 -6.76 -1.66
N ASP A 88 -21.18 -5.63 -2.31
CA ASP A 88 -22.12 -5.52 -3.44
C ASP A 88 -21.43 -5.19 -4.77
N GLY A 89 -20.09 -5.23 -4.79
CA GLY A 89 -19.24 -4.85 -5.92
C GLY A 89 -18.88 -3.36 -5.95
N THR A 90 -19.28 -2.58 -4.95
CA THR A 90 -18.82 -1.21 -4.74
C THR A 90 -17.65 -1.13 -3.78
N PHE A 91 -16.89 -0.04 -3.93
CA PHE A 91 -15.81 0.32 -3.04
C PHE A 91 -15.99 1.73 -2.49
N ARG A 92 -15.70 1.90 -1.20
CA ARG A 92 -15.71 3.19 -0.50
C ARG A 92 -14.31 3.53 -0.01
N GLU A 93 -13.84 4.74 -0.28
CA GLU A 93 -12.58 5.20 0.29
C GLU A 93 -12.69 5.33 1.82
N VAL A 94 -11.70 4.80 2.51
CA VAL A 94 -11.55 4.91 3.96
C VAL A 94 -10.70 6.14 4.26
N GLU A 95 -11.24 7.06 5.05
CA GLU A 95 -10.58 8.32 5.39
C GLU A 95 -9.20 8.06 6.04
N GLY A 96 -8.18 8.77 5.56
CA GLY A 96 -6.81 8.63 6.05
C GLY A 96 -6.22 7.22 5.91
N ALA A 97 -6.80 6.38 5.05
CA ALA A 97 -6.48 4.97 4.91
C ALA A 97 -6.44 4.21 6.25
N ALA A 98 -7.36 4.54 7.16
CA ALA A 98 -7.43 3.99 8.52
C ALA A 98 -6.13 4.13 9.34
N GLY A 99 -5.29 5.14 9.04
CA GLY A 99 -4.01 5.38 9.71
C GLY A 99 -2.79 5.03 8.85
N ALA A 100 -2.97 4.29 7.75
CA ALA A 100 -1.90 3.92 6.82
C ALA A 100 -1.69 4.93 5.67
N GLY A 101 -2.19 6.15 5.78
CA GLY A 101 -2.13 7.17 4.73
C GLY A 101 -0.77 7.86 4.56
N ASP A 102 0.36 7.12 4.58
CA ASP A 102 1.70 7.70 4.36
C ASP A 102 1.72 8.55 3.07
N THR A 103 2.40 9.70 3.16
CA THR A 103 2.55 10.65 2.04
C THR A 103 3.94 10.62 1.43
N GLY A 104 4.76 9.65 1.85
CA GLY A 104 6.04 9.33 1.25
C GLY A 104 5.95 8.94 -0.23
N TYR A 105 7.12 8.73 -0.82
CA TYR A 105 7.23 8.33 -2.22
C TYR A 105 7.15 6.82 -2.35
N GLY A 106 5.93 6.30 -2.30
CA GLY A 106 5.63 4.88 -2.27
C GLY A 106 6.08 4.11 -3.51
N MET A 107 6.54 2.87 -3.31
CA MET A 107 7.04 1.98 -4.35
C MET A 107 6.24 0.69 -4.44
N GLY A 108 5.92 0.11 -3.28
CA GLY A 108 5.24 -1.17 -3.16
C GLY A 108 4.75 -1.41 -1.73
N VAL A 109 3.91 -2.44 -1.57
CA VAL A 109 3.38 -2.87 -0.28
C VAL A 109 3.50 -4.39 -0.16
N ALA A 110 3.85 -4.86 1.03
CA ALA A 110 3.74 -6.26 1.44
C ALA A 110 2.65 -6.41 2.50
N VAL A 111 1.94 -7.54 2.47
CA VAL A 111 0.90 -7.89 3.45
C VAL A 111 1.32 -9.15 4.19
N GLY A 112 1.17 -9.16 5.51
CA GLY A 112 1.44 -10.30 6.38
C GLY A 112 0.88 -10.04 7.77
N ASP A 113 0.62 -11.08 8.54
CA ASP A 113 0.19 -10.99 9.95
C ASP A 113 1.44 -11.18 10.83
N ILE A 114 2.04 -10.08 11.28
CA ILE A 114 3.37 -10.07 11.90
C ILE A 114 3.35 -10.33 13.40
N ASP A 115 2.19 -10.26 14.06
CA ASP A 115 2.05 -10.63 15.47
C ASP A 115 1.03 -11.75 15.73
N ALA A 116 0.59 -12.42 14.67
CA ALA A 116 -0.24 -13.62 14.66
C ALA A 116 -1.60 -13.41 15.34
N ASP A 117 -2.16 -12.21 15.23
CA ASP A 117 -3.46 -11.86 15.81
C ASP A 117 -4.63 -12.06 14.82
N GLY A 118 -4.32 -12.37 13.57
CA GLY A 118 -5.27 -12.62 12.49
C GLY A 118 -5.64 -11.38 11.68
N ASP A 119 -5.16 -10.20 12.06
CA ASP A 119 -5.32 -8.97 11.29
C ASP A 119 -4.16 -8.80 10.30
N PRO A 120 -4.42 -8.54 9.01
CA PRO A 120 -3.34 -8.34 8.04
C PRO A 120 -2.66 -6.98 8.22
N ASP A 121 -1.35 -7.00 8.42
CA ASP A 121 -0.46 -5.84 8.54
C ASP A 121 0.11 -5.41 7.19
N LEU A 122 0.65 -4.18 7.14
CA LEU A 122 1.20 -3.59 5.92
C LEU A 122 2.64 -3.14 6.12
N TYR A 123 3.52 -3.48 5.17
CA TYR A 123 4.83 -2.84 5.03
C TYR A 123 4.92 -2.09 3.72
N VAL A 124 5.06 -0.77 3.79
CA VAL A 124 5.14 0.15 2.65
C VAL A 124 6.62 0.47 2.38
N THR A 125 7.04 0.18 1.15
CA THR A 125 8.38 0.54 0.66
C THR A 125 8.37 1.90 -0.02
N ASN A 126 9.40 2.71 0.22
CA ASN A 126 9.48 4.09 -0.20
C ASN A 126 10.81 4.44 -0.90
N TYR A 127 10.82 5.56 -1.64
CA TYR A 127 12.04 6.36 -1.83
C TYR A 127 12.22 7.24 -0.60
N GLY A 128 12.91 6.71 0.41
CA GLY A 128 12.95 7.28 1.76
C GLY A 128 12.50 6.24 2.79
N PRO A 129 12.23 6.65 4.04
CA PRO A 129 11.85 5.74 5.11
C PRO A 129 10.67 4.85 4.75
N ASN A 130 10.88 3.55 4.81
CA ASN A 130 9.79 2.57 4.76
C ASN A 130 8.93 2.66 6.03
N VAL A 131 7.68 2.21 5.94
CA VAL A 131 6.73 2.26 7.05
C VAL A 131 6.10 0.89 7.28
N LEU A 132 6.13 0.42 8.52
CA LEU A 132 5.43 -0.79 8.98
C LEU A 132 4.20 -0.38 9.79
N TYR A 133 3.04 -0.81 9.33
CA TYR A 133 1.76 -0.62 9.99
C TYR A 133 1.27 -1.95 10.53
N ARG A 134 1.02 -2.00 11.84
CA ARG A 134 0.25 -3.07 12.45
C ARG A 134 -1.24 -2.73 12.41
N ASN A 135 -2.09 -3.67 12.02
CA ASN A 135 -3.53 -3.54 12.00
C ASN A 135 -4.13 -4.01 13.33
N ASP A 136 -4.77 -3.09 14.07
CA ASP A 136 -5.46 -3.40 15.32
C ASP A 136 -6.98 -3.46 15.07
N GLY A 137 -7.46 -4.48 14.35
CA GLY A 137 -8.89 -4.70 14.05
C GLY A 137 -9.52 -3.65 13.13
N GLY A 138 -8.84 -3.29 12.04
CA GLY A 138 -9.27 -2.31 11.05
C GLY A 138 -8.71 -0.91 11.24
N ALA A 139 -7.77 -0.73 12.17
CA ALA A 139 -7.09 0.53 12.43
C ALA A 139 -5.57 0.32 12.42
N PHE A 140 -4.88 1.00 11.51
CA PHE A 140 -3.44 0.85 11.35
C PHE A 140 -2.66 1.75 12.32
N VAL A 141 -1.63 1.17 12.94
CA VAL A 141 -0.70 1.84 13.85
C VAL A 141 0.71 1.71 13.29
N ASP A 142 1.39 2.85 13.12
CA ASP A 142 2.82 2.85 12.75
C ASP A 142 3.67 2.28 13.88
N VAL A 143 4.31 1.14 13.61
CA VAL A 143 5.23 0.46 14.53
C VAL A 143 6.67 0.42 14.01
N THR A 144 6.98 1.22 12.99
CA THR A 144 8.24 1.22 12.25
C THR A 144 9.45 1.39 13.17
N GLU A 145 9.44 2.40 14.05
CA GLU A 145 10.54 2.68 14.97
C GLU A 145 10.74 1.52 15.96
N LYS A 146 9.63 1.01 16.50
CA LYS A 146 9.65 -0.09 17.46
C LYS A 146 10.20 -1.39 16.84
N ALA A 147 9.87 -1.66 15.59
CA ALA A 147 10.34 -2.82 14.84
C ALA A 147 11.75 -2.63 14.24
N GLY A 148 12.22 -1.38 14.11
CA GLY A 148 13.56 -1.09 13.58
C GLY A 148 13.70 -1.32 12.07
N VAL A 149 12.59 -1.27 11.32
CA VAL A 149 12.54 -1.62 9.88
C VAL A 149 12.40 -0.42 8.95
N GLY A 150 12.47 0.80 9.47
CA GLY A 150 12.36 2.04 8.68
C GLY A 150 13.61 2.37 7.87
N ASP A 151 14.00 1.50 6.93
CA ASP A 151 15.15 1.76 6.04
C ASP A 151 14.95 3.08 5.29
N PRO A 152 15.85 4.08 5.45
CA PRO A 152 15.69 5.39 4.83
C PRO A 152 16.15 5.44 3.37
N ARG A 153 16.66 4.33 2.82
CA ARG A 153 17.14 4.23 1.43
C ARG A 153 15.96 4.09 0.46
N TRP A 154 16.28 3.80 -0.80
CA TRP A 154 15.27 3.47 -1.79
C TRP A 154 15.01 1.96 -1.82
N SER A 155 13.82 1.57 -1.39
CA SER A 155 13.27 0.21 -1.49
C SER A 155 12.22 0.07 -2.58
N THR A 156 12.26 -1.03 -3.33
CA THR A 156 11.35 -1.24 -4.48
C THR A 156 10.28 -2.30 -4.23
N SER A 157 10.53 -3.23 -3.31
CA SER A 157 9.63 -4.33 -3.00
C SER A 157 10.02 -4.96 -1.67
N ALA A 158 9.05 -5.54 -0.98
CA ALA A 158 9.27 -6.36 0.20
C ALA A 158 8.37 -7.59 0.16
N LEU A 159 8.65 -8.57 1.01
CA LEU A 159 7.78 -9.72 1.26
C LEU A 159 7.94 -10.22 2.69
N PHE A 160 6.82 -10.70 3.25
CA PHE A 160 6.81 -11.45 4.50
C PHE A 160 6.85 -12.95 4.25
N PHE A 161 7.62 -13.68 5.06
CA PHE A 161 7.73 -15.14 4.99
C PHE A 161 8.37 -15.68 6.27
N ASP A 162 7.99 -16.88 6.69
CA ASP A 162 8.62 -17.56 7.83
C ASP A 162 9.88 -18.30 7.34
N CYS A 163 11.07 -17.72 7.55
CA CYS A 163 12.32 -18.23 6.99
C CYS A 163 12.94 -19.36 7.83
N ASP A 164 12.73 -19.34 9.14
CA ASP A 164 13.31 -20.29 10.08
C ASP A 164 12.29 -21.33 10.60
N ASN A 165 11.04 -21.22 10.15
CA ASN A 165 9.91 -22.08 10.47
C ASN A 165 9.58 -22.07 11.97
N ASP A 166 9.67 -20.91 12.61
CA ASP A 166 9.30 -20.71 14.01
C ASP A 166 7.87 -20.17 14.23
N GLY A 167 7.18 -19.85 13.13
CA GLY A 167 5.79 -19.41 13.13
C GLY A 167 5.63 -17.89 13.17
N ASP A 168 6.72 -17.13 13.32
CA ASP A 168 6.72 -15.68 13.19
C ASP A 168 7.13 -15.29 11.74
N LEU A 169 6.56 -14.22 11.19
CA LEU A 169 6.90 -13.78 9.83
C LEU A 169 8.16 -12.91 9.81
N ASP A 170 9.13 -13.28 8.99
CA ASP A 170 10.30 -12.45 8.69
C ASP A 170 10.03 -11.48 7.53
N LEU A 171 10.74 -10.34 7.55
CA LEU A 171 10.65 -9.32 6.52
C LEU A 171 11.92 -9.32 5.64
N TYR A 172 11.73 -9.59 4.35
CA TYR A 172 12.75 -9.30 3.35
C TYR A 172 12.41 -8.00 2.63
N ASP A 173 13.34 -7.05 2.67
CA ASP A 173 13.26 -5.80 1.92
C ASP A 173 14.29 -5.82 0.77
N ALA A 174 13.89 -5.30 -0.39
CA ALA A 174 14.77 -5.12 -1.54
C ALA A 174 15.10 -3.64 -1.77
N PRO A 175 15.96 -3.02 -0.94
CA PRO A 175 16.58 -1.77 -1.30
C PRO A 175 17.47 -1.94 -2.53
N THR A 176 17.80 -0.81 -3.16
CA THR A 176 18.90 -0.71 -4.14
C THR A 176 20.22 -1.33 -3.63
N THR A 177 20.32 -1.57 -2.31
CA THR A 177 21.25 -2.49 -1.65
C THR A 177 20.47 -3.39 -0.67
N ALA A 178 20.34 -4.69 -0.94
CA ALA A 178 19.48 -5.63 -0.19
C ALA A 178 19.71 -5.65 1.34
N PHE A 179 18.62 -5.82 2.12
CA PHE A 179 18.63 -5.96 3.59
C PHE A 179 17.50 -6.92 4.03
N ALA A 180 17.78 -7.81 4.99
CA ALA A 180 16.79 -8.73 5.56
C ALA A 180 16.74 -8.56 7.09
N ALA A 181 15.54 -8.56 7.66
CA ALA A 181 15.33 -8.45 9.10
C ALA A 181 14.28 -9.47 9.58
N ALA A 182 14.57 -10.14 10.69
CA ALA A 182 13.60 -10.96 11.39
C ALA A 182 12.71 -10.05 12.27
N LEU A 183 11.40 -10.26 12.23
CA LEU A 183 10.46 -9.66 13.17
C LEU A 183 10.20 -10.68 14.27
N SER A 184 10.60 -10.38 15.50
CA SER A 184 10.39 -11.28 16.63
C SER A 184 9.36 -10.68 17.59
N PRO A 185 8.45 -11.49 18.16
CA PRO A 185 7.70 -11.07 19.34
C PRO A 185 8.68 -10.78 20.49
N PRO A 186 8.32 -9.92 21.46
CA PRO A 186 9.24 -9.37 22.47
C PRO A 186 9.96 -10.37 23.40
N SER A 187 9.86 -11.69 23.15
CA SER A 187 10.51 -12.75 23.91
C SER A 187 11.54 -13.59 23.14
N ALA A 188 11.68 -13.48 21.82
CA ALA A 188 12.61 -14.30 21.05
C ALA A 188 13.83 -13.47 20.60
N GLY A 189 15.04 -13.93 20.97
CA GLY A 189 16.28 -13.27 20.59
C GLY A 189 16.51 -13.31 19.08
N ALA A 190 17.14 -12.25 18.55
CA ALA A 190 17.42 -12.08 17.12
C ALA A 190 17.99 -13.35 16.47
N LYS A 191 17.26 -13.88 15.49
CA LYS A 191 17.75 -14.92 14.58
C LYS A 191 17.88 -14.33 13.19
N SER A 192 18.79 -14.89 12.40
CA SER A 192 18.95 -14.53 11.00
C SER A 192 18.65 -15.74 10.14
N CYS A 193 18.03 -15.49 9.00
CA CYS A 193 18.37 -16.20 7.77
C CYS A 193 19.81 -15.78 7.35
#